data_AF-A0A5D6XGN0-F1
#
_entry.id   AF-A0A5D6XGN0-F1
#
_cell.length_a   1.000
_cell.length_b   1.000
_cell.length_c   1.000
_cell.angle_alpha   90.00
_cell.angle_beta   90.00
_cell.angle_gamma   90.00
#
_symmetry.space_group_name_H-M   'P 1'
#
loop_
_entity.id
_entity.type
_entity.pdbx_description
1 polymer ?
#
loop_
_entity_poly.entity_id
_entity_poly.type
_entity_poly.pdbx_seq_one_letter_code
_entity_poly.pdbx_strand_id
1 'polypeptide(L)' 'MTNLIRLSFVGNKIAEVADDVFIDRMALYTLALSGNPLTSLPTSVGSVRNFKTLYLDHTRVDE' A
#
# COMPACT_ATOMS: atom_id res chain seq x y z
N MET A 1 6.52 -5.35 -18.94
CA MET A 1 5.69 -5.61 -17.74
C MET A 1 6.59 -5.47 -16.53
N THR A 2 6.50 -4.34 -15.83
CA THR A 2 7.38 -4.05 -14.71
C THR A 2 6.78 -4.69 -13.47
N ASN A 3 7.38 -5.78 -13.01
CA ASN A 3 7.00 -6.43 -11.76
C ASN A 3 7.44 -5.51 -10.61
N LEU A 4 6.52 -4.69 -10.11
CA LEU A 4 6.74 -3.93 -8.88
C LEU A 4 6.83 -4.93 -7.72
N ILE A 5 8.04 -5.11 -7.21
CA ILE A 5 8.33 -6.00 -6.07
C ILE A 5 8.22 -5.23 -4.76
N ARG A 6 8.66 -3.97 -4.75
CA ARG A 6 8.66 -3.08 -3.58
C ARG A 6 8.18 -1.70 -3.99
N LEU A 7 7.30 -1.12 -3.20
CA LEU A 7 6.77 0.23 -3.40
C LEU A 7 6.85 0.99 -2.08
N SER A 8 7.45 2.18 -2.10
CA SER A 8 7.65 3.00 -0.90
C SER A 8 7.24 4.44 -1.18
N PHE A 9 6.36 4.95 -0.34
CA PHE A 9 5.92 6.33 -0.31
C PHE A 9 6.01 6.91 1.11
N VAL A 10 6.98 6.46 1.90
CA VAL A 10 7.16 6.90 3.28
C VAL A 10 7.31 8.42 3.36
N GLY A 11 6.63 9.05 4.32
CA GLY A 11 6.77 10.48 4.63
C GLY A 11 6.18 11.42 3.57
N ASN A 12 5.16 10.98 2.85
CA ASN A 12 4.43 11.82 1.89
C ASN A 12 3.14 12.40 2.49
N LYS A 13 2.31 13.00 1.62
CA LYS A 13 1.01 13.59 1.97
C LYS A 13 -0.15 12.78 1.39
N ILE A 14 0.01 11.47 1.25
CA ILE A 14 -1.00 10.59 0.67
C ILE A 14 -2.15 10.42 1.68
N ALA A 15 -3.29 11.03 1.40
CA ALA A 15 -4.49 10.92 2.23
C ALA A 15 -5.38 9.73 1.82
N GLU A 16 -5.28 9.31 0.56
CA GLU A 16 -6.07 8.23 -0.03
C GLU A 16 -5.23 7.46 -1.06
N VAL A 17 -5.54 6.19 -1.24
CA VAL A 17 -5.00 5.35 -2.30
C VAL A 17 -6.19 4.81 -3.08
N ALA A 18 -6.18 4.97 -4.41
CA ALA A 18 -7.29 4.55 -5.25
C ALA A 18 -7.52 3.03 -5.19
N ASP A 19 -8.78 2.62 -5.30
CA ASP A 19 -9.22 1.24 -5.05
C ASP A 19 -8.68 0.22 -6.06
N ASP A 20 -8.18 0.64 -7.22
CA ASP A 20 -7.75 -0.25 -8.31
C ASP A 20 -6.23 -0.41 -8.43
N VAL A 21 -5.43 0.36 -7.69
CA VAL A 21 -3.96 0.42 -7.91
C VAL A 21 -3.23 -0.89 -7.65
N PHE A 22 -3.83 -1.77 -6.86
CA PHE A 22 -3.27 -3.07 -6.48
C PHE A 22 -3.85 -4.25 -7.29
N ILE A 23 -4.84 -4.00 -8.15
CA ILE A 23 -5.37 -5.03 -9.05
C ILE A 23 -4.24 -5.52 -9.96
N ASP A 24 -4.14 -6.86 -10.09
CA ASP A 24 -3.12 -7.56 -10.88
C ASP A 24 -1.66 -7.28 -10.46
N ARG A 25 -1.41 -6.70 -9.28
CA ARG A 25 -0.05 -6.51 -8.73
C ARG A 25 0.45 -7.78 -8.04
N MET A 26 0.43 -8.89 -8.76
CA MET A 26 0.81 -10.21 -8.23
C MET A 26 2.26 -10.26 -7.78
N ALA A 27 3.15 -9.43 -8.30
CA ALA A 27 4.56 -9.43 -7.91
C ALA A 27 4.88 -8.56 -6.68
N LEU A 28 3.91 -7.83 -6.10
CA LEU A 28 4.19 -6.90 -5.01
C LEU A 28 4.39 -7.64 -3.67
N TYR A 29 5.58 -7.47 -3.09
CA TYR A 29 5.97 -8.09 -1.83
C TYR A 29 6.02 -7.10 -0.66
N THR A 30 6.32 -5.82 -0.94
CA THR A 30 6.47 -4.79 0.09
C THR A 30 5.77 -3.51 -0.31
N LEU A 31 4.94 -2.97 0.58
CA LEU A 31 4.37 -1.62 0.49
C LEU A 31 4.71 -0.85 1.76
N ALA A 32 5.31 0.32 1.61
CA ALA A 32 5.57 1.23 2.72
C ALA A 32 4.81 2.54 2.52
N LEU A 33 3.85 2.79 3.40
CA LEU A 33 3.00 3.99 3.42
C LEU A 33 3.16 4.77 4.73
N SER A 34 4.14 4.41 5.57
CA SER A 34 4.36 5.06 6.86
C SER A 34 4.52 6.58 6.76
N GLY A 35 4.05 7.30 7.77
CA GLY A 35 4.14 8.76 7.82
C GLY A 35 3.31 9.48 6.77
N ASN A 36 2.22 8.87 6.29
CA ASN A 36 1.22 9.52 5.45
C ASN A 36 -0.08 9.74 6.25
N PRO A 37 -0.86 10.81 5.97
CA PRO A 37 -2.14 11.07 6.62
C PRO A 37 -3.27 10.13 6.15
N LEU A 38 -2.94 8.90 5.71
CA LEU A 38 -3.85 7.92 5.15
C LEU A 38 -4.85 7.44 6.20
N THR A 39 -6.15 7.50 5.90
CA THR A 39 -7.23 7.11 6.83
C THR A 39 -7.84 5.74 6.55
N SER A 40 -7.61 5.19 5.37
CA SER A 40 -8.08 3.86 4.99
C SER A 40 -7.16 3.24 3.95
N LEU A 41 -7.19 1.92 3.87
CA LEU A 41 -6.59 1.19 2.75
C LEU A 41 -7.65 0.85 1.71
N PRO A 42 -7.27 0.80 0.41
CA PRO A 42 -8.17 0.37 -0.64
C PRO A 42 -8.51 -1.11 -0.48
N THR A 43 -9.73 -1.48 -0.87
CA THR A 43 -10.21 -2.87 -0.78
C THR A 43 -9.34 -3.85 -1.60
N SER A 44 -8.73 -3.37 -2.69
CA SER A 44 -7.81 -4.16 -3.51
C SER A 44 -6.50 -4.52 -2.82
N VAL A 45 -6.14 -3.93 -1.68
CA VAL A 45 -4.93 -4.35 -0.93
C VAL A 45 -5.01 -5.84 -0.56
N GLY A 46 -6.22 -6.36 -0.30
CA GLY A 46 -6.46 -7.78 -0.04
C GLY A 46 -6.31 -8.69 -1.27
N SER A 47 -6.27 -8.12 -2.48
CA SER A 47 -6.05 -8.89 -3.72
C SER A 47 -4.58 -9.28 -3.94
N VAL A 48 -3.65 -8.62 -3.24
CA VAL A 48 -2.20 -8.84 -3.37
C VAL A 48 -1.78 -10.10 -2.64
N ARG A 49 -1.81 -11.24 -3.35
CA ARG A 49 -1.53 -12.57 -2.75
C ARG A 49 -0.09 -12.78 -2.27
N ASN A 50 0.88 -12.03 -2.80
CA ASN A 50 2.30 -12.22 -2.49
C ASN A 50 2.84 -11.21 -1.47
N PHE A 51 1.96 -10.44 -0.84
CA PHE A 51 2.33 -9.43 0.11
C PHE A 51 2.98 -10.04 1.36
N LYS A 52 4.19 -9.60 1.68
CA LYS A 52 4.93 -10.07 2.88
C LYS A 52 5.05 -8.98 3.93
N THR A 53 5.02 -7.72 3.53
CA THR A 53 5.34 -6.62 4.43
C THR A 53 4.53 -5.38 4.06
N LEU A 54 3.82 -4.87 5.05
CA LEU A 54 3.02 -3.66 5.00
C LEU A 54 3.49 -2.73 6.12
N TYR A 55 3.96 -1.53 5.77
CA TYR A 55 4.30 -0.52 6.77
C TYR A 55 3.25 0.60 6.74
N LEU A 56 2.55 0.76 7.87
CA LEU A 56 1.50 1.76 8.10
C LEU A 56 1.79 2.62 9.34
N ASP A 57 3.02 2.57 9.85
CA ASP A 57 3.40 3.34 11.03
C ASP A 57 3.13 4.83 10.81
N HIS A 58 2.60 5.52 11.81
CA HIS A 58 2.26 6.94 11.69
C HIS A 58 1.28 7.24 10.54
N THR A 59 0.37 6.31 10.24
CA THR A 59 -0.86 6.59 9.47
C THR A 59 -2.06 6.77 10.40
N ARG A 60 -3.24 6.97 9.83
CA ARG A 60 -4.53 7.11 10.54
C ARG A 60 -5.51 6.02 10.13
N VAL A 61 -5.00 4.93 9.53
CA VAL A 61 -5.81 3.76 9.23
C VAL A 61 -6.14 3.12 10.56
N ASP A 62 -7.43 3.07 10.89
CA ASP A 62 -7.89 2.39 12.10
C ASP A 62 -7.49 0.90 12.04
N GLU A 63 -6.96 0.38 13.15
CA GLU A 63 -6.60 -1.04 13.32
C GLU A 63 -7.82 -1.96 13.35
#